data_AF-A0A7J9J775-F1
#
_entry.id   AF-A0A7J9J775-F1
#
_cell.length_a   1.000
_cell.length_b   1.000
_cell.length_c   1.000
_cell.angle_alpha   90.00
_cell.angle_beta   90.00
_cell.angle_gamma   90.00
#
_symmetry.space_group_name_H-M   'P 1'
#
loop_
_entity.id
_entity.type
_entity.pdbx_description
1 polymer ?
#
loop_
_entity_poly.entity_id
_entity_poly.type
_entity_poly.pdbx_seq_one_letter_code
_entity_poly.pdbx_strand_id
1 'polypeptide(L)' 'MLQMILEKEIYSKDDLRELLNCFLQLNSPHYHGIIVRAFTEIWNGVFSVKPGAST' A
#
# COMPACT_ATOMS: atom_id res chain seq x y z
N MET A 1 -5.57 -4.34 5.30
CA MET A 1 -4.27 -4.17 4.61
C MET A 1 -3.36 -3.23 5.38
N LEU A 2 -3.79 -1.98 5.66
CA LEU A 2 -3.00 -1.01 6.44
C LEU A 2 -2.55 -1.51 7.82
N GLN A 3 -3.44 -2.15 8.59
CA GLN A 3 -3.10 -2.70 9.90
C GLN A 3 -1.97 -3.75 9.81
N MET A 4 -2.01 -4.64 8.81
CA MET A 4 -0.96 -5.63 8.59
C MET A 4 0.37 -5.00 8.19
N ILE A 5 0.33 -3.92 7.40
CA ILE A 5 1.52 -3.16 7.00
C ILE A 5 2.20 -2.53 8.23
N LEU A 6 1.42 -1.97 9.15
CA LEU A 6 1.92 -1.40 10.42
C LEU A 6 2.45 -2.48 11.35
N GLU A 7 1.70 -3.57 11.56
CA GLU A 7 2.11 -4.66 12.47
C GLU A 7 3.33 -5.44 11.99
N LYS A 8 3.53 -5.54 10.66
CA LYS A 8 4.65 -6.25 10.05
C LYS A 8 5.80 -5.32 9.64
N GLU A 9 5.71 -4.04 9.96
CA GLU A 9 6.72 -3.02 9.67
C GLU A 9 7.13 -2.94 8.18
N ILE A 10 6.16 -3.13 7.28
CA ILE A 10 6.34 -3.13 5.81
C ILE A 10 6.36 -1.68 5.32
N TYR A 11 7.46 -0.96 5.59
CA TYR A 11 7.55 0.48 5.29
C TYR A 11 8.38 0.80 4.04
N SER A 12 9.17 -0.15 3.55
CA SER A 12 9.98 0.09 2.36
C SER A 12 9.13 0.01 1.10
N LYS A 13 9.60 0.70 0.05
CA LYS A 13 9.02 0.62 -1.29
C LYS A 13 8.98 -0.81 -1.82
N ASP A 14 10.03 -1.56 -1.53
CA ASP A 14 10.21 -2.91 -2.06
C ASP A 14 9.30 -3.90 -1.34
N ASP A 15 9.13 -3.79 -0.02
CA ASP A 15 8.23 -4.66 0.75
C ASP A 15 6.76 -4.43 0.34
N LEU A 16 6.35 -3.18 0.13
CA LEU A 16 5.01 -2.84 -0.36
C LEU A 16 4.78 -3.37 -1.78
N ARG A 17 5.80 -3.33 -2.63
CA ARG A 17 5.75 -3.87 -4.00
C ARG A 17 5.63 -5.39 -3.98
N GLU A 18 6.39 -6.07 -3.12
CA GLU A 18 6.32 -7.51 -2.96
C GLU A 18 4.95 -7.93 -2.42
N LEU A 19 4.42 -7.20 -1.43
CA LEU A 19 3.08 -7.42 -0.91
C LEU A 19 2.00 -7.25 -1.98
N LEU A 20 2.09 -6.19 -2.81
CA LEU A 20 1.18 -6.01 -3.94
C LEU A 20 1.24 -7.19 -4.90
N ASN A 21 2.44 -7.65 -5.26
CA ASN A 21 2.62 -8.81 -6.14
C ASN A 21 1.97 -10.07 -5.55
N CYS A 22 2.12 -10.30 -4.24
CA CYS A 22 1.46 -11.40 -3.55
C CYS A 22 -0.07 -11.32 -3.67
N PHE A 23 -0.67 -10.14 -3.44
CA PHE A 23 -2.11 -9.97 -3.62
C PHE A 23 -2.57 -10.21 -5.06
N LEU A 24 -1.80 -9.76 -6.06
CA LEU A 24 -2.15 -9.98 -7.47
C LEU A 24 -2.06 -11.46 -7.87
N GLN A 25 -1.09 -12.20 -7.34
CA GLN A 25 -0.97 -13.64 -7.62
C GLN A 25 -2.04 -14.48 -6.91
N LEU A 26 -2.43 -14.09 -5.69
CA LEU A 26 -3.43 -14.82 -4.90
C LEU A 26 -4.88 -14.55 -5.33
N ASN A 27 -5.13 -13.52 -6.15
CA ASN A 27 -6.47 -13.12 -6.53
C ASN A 27 -6.67 -13.14 -8.05
N SER A 28 -7.90 -13.47 -8.47
CA SER A 28 -8.30 -13.40 -9.88
C SER A 28 -8.06 -12.00 -10.47
N PRO A 29 -7.69 -11.89 -11.76
CA PRO A 29 -7.54 -10.61 -12.46
C PRO A 29 -8.73 -9.64 -12.33
N HIS A 30 -9.93 -10.18 -12.11
CA HIS A 30 -11.13 -9.39 -11.83
C HIS A 30 -10.95 -8.42 -10.64
N TYR A 31 -10.16 -8.80 -9.64
CA TYR A 31 -9.91 -7.98 -8.44
C TYR A 31 -8.67 -7.08 -8.56
N HIS A 32 -7.85 -7.21 -9.61
CA HIS A 32 -6.58 -6.49 -9.70
C HIS A 32 -6.76 -4.99 -9.69
N GLY A 33 -7.81 -4.47 -10.34
CA GLY A 33 -8.11 -3.04 -10.34
C GLY A 33 -8.35 -2.46 -8.95
N ILE A 34 -9.13 -3.15 -8.11
CA ILE A 34 -9.40 -2.67 -6.74
C ILE A 34 -8.18 -2.83 -5.82
N ILE A 35 -7.38 -3.88 -6.03
CA ILE A 35 -6.13 -4.10 -5.30
C ILE A 35 -5.13 -2.97 -5.58
N VAL A 36 -4.86 -2.68 -6.86
CA VAL A 36 -3.92 -1.60 -7.24
C VAL A 36 -4.39 -0.24 -6.72
N ARG A 37 -5.70 0.04 -6.77
CA ARG A 37 -6.25 1.29 -6.22
C ARG A 37 -6.00 1.43 -4.72
N ALA A 38 -6.25 0.37 -3.94
CA ALA A 38 -6.02 0.38 -2.49
C ALA A 38 -4.54 0.60 -2.14
N PHE A 39 -3.61 -0.08 -2.83
CA PHE A 39 -2.17 0.15 -2.63
C PHE A 39 -1.73 1.56 -3.02
N THR A 40 -2.32 2.13 -4.07
CA THR A 40 -2.05 3.51 -4.50
C THR A 40 -2.50 4.52 -3.45
N GLU A 41 -3.67 4.32 -2.84
CA GLU A 41 -4.18 5.15 -1.76
C GLU A 41 -3.29 5.07 -0.52
N ILE A 42 -2.81 3.88 -0.15
CA ILE A 42 -1.87 3.69 0.96
C ILE A 42 -0.55 4.42 0.68
N TRP A 43 -0.01 4.28 -0.53
CA TRP A 43 1.21 4.99 -0.96
C TRP A 43 1.02 6.50 -0.81
N ASN A 44 -0.05 7.05 -1.38
CA ASN A 44 -0.33 8.47 -1.29
C ASN A 44 -0.57 8.92 0.16
N GLY A 45 -1.24 8.13 1.00
CA GLY A 45 -1.46 8.46 2.40
C GLY A 45 -0.18 8.48 3.24
N VAL A 46 0.73 7.53 3.01
CA VAL A 46 2.02 7.42 3.72
C VAL A 46 3.01 8.50 3.25
N PHE A 47 3.04 8.83 1.95
CA PHE A 47 3.99 9.78 1.39
C PHE A 47 3.45 11.22 1.27
N SER A 48 2.14 11.44 1.42
CA SER A 48 1.53 12.78 1.37
C SER A 48 1.42 13.45 2.75
N VAL A 49 2.05 12.89 3.79
CA VAL A 49 2.29 13.62 5.04
C VAL A 49 3.31 14.72 4.71
N LYS A 50 2.81 15.91 4.35
CA LYS A 50 3.66 17.11 4.26
C LYS A 50 4.31 17.33 5.63
N PRO A 51 5.65 17.43 5.74
CA PRO A 51 6.27 17.99 6.91
C PRO A 51 5.98 19.50 6.88
N GLY A 52 4.94 19.93 7.58
CA GLY A 52 4.59 21.36 7.70
C GLY A 52 3.22 21.70 7.13
N ALA A 53 2.19 21.46 7.94
CA ALA A 53 1.03 22.33 7.99
C ALA A 53 0.76 22.65 9.46
N SER A 54 1.73 23.32 10.08
CA SER A 54 1.51 24.12 11.28
C SER A 54 1.53 25.58 10.84
N THR A 55 0.35 26.15 10.61
CA THR A 55 0.03 27.58 10.73
C THR A 55 -1.42 27.69 11.11
#